data_AF-A0A2Y9KT89-F1
#
_entry.id   AF-A0A2Y9KT89-F1
#
_cell.length_a   1.000
_cell.length_b   1.000
_cell.length_c   1.000
_cell.angle_alpha   90.00
_cell.angle_beta   90.00
_cell.angle_gamma   90.00
#
_symmetry.space_group_name_H-M   'P 1'
#
loop_
_entity.id
_entity.type
_entity.pdbx_description
1 polymer ?
#
loop_
_entity_poly.entity_id
_entity_poly.type
_entity_poly.pdbx_seq_one_letter_code
_entity_poly.pdbx_strand_id
1 'polypeptide(L)'
;MQNILPPQTHRSKSSYTAVRGGGNKKNQRKAFLRGPKTRENSPSGCWQASPGLHLDLSMKPFLKSCEVTPLLSDVTQPTHSLHTPLLASSASDTPYNIGWSVLPKEVAINMEKALGGGKLLEVVSVVKETLKTASSAPVNIAVTGDSGNGMSSFINALRGIGQEEEDSAPTGVVRTTQIPTRYFSSHFPNVVLWDLPGIGAGTQSLENYLQEMQFSLYDLFIIIASEQFSMSLVKLAKIIQDLGKKFYIVWTKLDRDISTSAHLKERLMKNIQENIQENLQKEGVCEPNIFLVSSFDPLLHDFPKLRSTLHRDISDTRYFGPLENLSHTYKKAINDKVITCRKKIASKSFDTLGIWNADDLEQSLMAYRLFFGIDDESLCQVAQSMGKSIEEYRALMKSRDLNTVRRGDWPFSCMNCNVVSCLCLILRCIPLLGGFVFNSLRKWKHRRLLEIVAKDTKDILKKILTDSII
;
A
#
# COMPACT_ATOMS: atom_id res chain seq x y z
N MET A 1 -45.48 13.34 30.75
CA MET A 1 -46.76 13.87 30.23
C MET A 1 -46.42 14.99 29.25
N GLN A 2 -46.97 15.11 28.04
CA GLN A 2 -47.80 14.18 27.25
C GLN A 2 -47.76 14.67 25.77
N ASN A 3 -47.84 13.76 24.79
CA ASN A 3 -47.86 14.10 23.35
C ASN A 3 -49.15 14.81 22.93
N ILE A 4 -49.10 15.73 21.95
CA ILE A 4 -50.21 15.95 20.97
C ILE A 4 -49.65 16.27 19.56
N LEU A 5 -50.23 15.61 18.55
CA LEU A 5 -50.18 15.85 17.10
C LEU A 5 -51.56 15.38 16.54
N PRO A 6 -51.83 15.42 15.21
CA PRO A 6 -52.16 16.53 14.30
C PRO A 6 -53.71 16.60 14.02
N PRO A 7 -54.21 17.23 12.90
CA PRO A 7 -54.54 16.49 11.65
C PRO A 7 -54.40 17.31 10.31
N GLN A 8 -54.15 16.68 9.13
CA GLN A 8 -55.05 16.25 8.02
C GLN A 8 -55.98 17.34 7.40
N THR A 9 -56.36 17.42 6.10
CA THR A 9 -56.27 16.53 4.90
C THR A 9 -56.49 17.31 3.57
N HIS A 10 -56.15 16.77 2.37
CA HIS A 10 -56.85 16.81 1.03
C HIS A 10 -55.85 16.70 -0.16
N ARG A 11 -55.90 15.87 -1.21
CA ARG A 11 -56.81 14.84 -1.84
C ARG A 11 -57.51 15.26 -3.17
N SER A 12 -57.02 14.74 -4.31
CA SER A 12 -57.75 14.48 -5.60
C SER A 12 -56.81 13.72 -6.57
N LYS A 13 -57.01 12.42 -6.92
CA LYS A 13 -57.79 11.83 -8.06
C LYS A 13 -57.29 12.24 -9.47
N SER A 14 -57.40 11.45 -10.56
CA SER A 14 -57.65 10.00 -10.82
C SER A 14 -57.86 9.79 -12.33
N SER A 15 -57.30 8.76 -12.98
CA SER A 15 -57.89 8.17 -14.21
C SER A 15 -57.29 6.78 -14.57
N TYR A 16 -58.09 5.98 -15.30
CA TYR A 16 -57.91 4.55 -15.55
C TYR A 16 -57.52 4.27 -17.01
N THR A 17 -56.92 3.09 -17.28
CA THR A 17 -57.51 2.10 -18.21
C THR A 17 -56.86 0.72 -18.05
N ALA A 18 -57.62 -0.34 -18.33
CA ALA A 18 -57.16 -1.73 -18.27
C ALA A 18 -57.75 -2.51 -19.45
N VAL A 19 -57.00 -3.48 -20.00
CA VAL A 19 -57.52 -4.49 -20.94
C VAL A 19 -56.94 -5.86 -20.57
N ARG A 20 -57.82 -6.87 -20.54
CA ARG A 20 -57.49 -8.29 -20.30
C ARG A 20 -57.04 -8.99 -21.59
N GLY A 21 -56.22 -10.03 -21.44
CA GLY A 21 -56.07 -11.09 -22.44
C GLY A 21 -55.38 -12.32 -21.82
N GLY A 22 -56.06 -13.45 -21.70
CA GLY A 22 -55.49 -14.73 -21.23
C GLY A 22 -55.65 -15.82 -22.28
N GLY A 23 -54.81 -16.86 -22.28
CA GLY A 23 -54.86 -17.87 -23.35
C GLY A 23 -53.81 -19.00 -23.34
N ASN A 24 -53.84 -19.85 -22.30
CA ASN A 24 -53.59 -21.31 -22.30
C ASN A 24 -52.86 -22.03 -23.49
N LYS A 25 -51.86 -22.86 -23.10
CA LYS A 25 -51.61 -24.29 -23.52
C LYS A 25 -50.89 -24.69 -24.84
N LYS A 26 -50.02 -25.70 -24.64
CA LYS A 26 -49.63 -26.90 -25.45
C LYS A 26 -48.32 -26.91 -26.27
N ASN A 27 -47.45 -27.84 -25.84
CA ASN A 27 -46.68 -28.83 -26.61
C ASN A 27 -46.20 -28.52 -28.04
N GLN A 28 -44.90 -28.73 -28.27
CA GLN A 28 -44.47 -29.77 -29.23
C GLN A 28 -43.11 -30.39 -28.87
N ARG A 29 -43.01 -31.72 -29.01
CA ARG A 29 -41.75 -32.47 -29.01
C ARG A 29 -41.12 -32.39 -30.40
N LYS A 30 -39.78 -32.44 -30.50
CA LYS A 30 -39.10 -33.14 -31.59
C LYS A 30 -37.76 -33.68 -31.12
N ALA A 31 -37.64 -35.01 -31.16
CA ALA A 31 -36.36 -35.71 -31.10
C ALA A 31 -35.90 -36.03 -32.53
N PHE A 32 -34.60 -36.13 -32.75
CA PHE A 32 -34.07 -36.89 -33.89
C PHE A 32 -32.81 -37.65 -33.48
N LEU A 33 -32.81 -38.95 -33.78
CA LEU A 33 -31.72 -39.89 -33.56
C LEU A 33 -30.96 -40.08 -34.86
N ARG A 34 -29.62 -40.17 -34.80
CA ARG A 34 -28.79 -41.29 -35.35
C ARG A 34 -27.31 -40.97 -35.26
N GLY A 35 -26.54 -41.93 -34.75
CA GLY A 35 -25.09 -42.02 -34.97
C GLY A 35 -24.76 -42.91 -36.18
N PRO A 36 -23.75 -43.77 -36.10
CA PRO A 36 -22.37 -43.38 -36.43
C PRO A 36 -21.79 -44.23 -37.58
N LYS A 37 -20.58 -43.92 -38.05
CA LYS A 37 -19.74 -44.89 -38.78
C LYS A 37 -18.25 -44.58 -38.75
N THR A 38 -17.48 -45.66 -38.78
CA THR A 38 -16.01 -45.77 -38.75
C THR A 38 -15.40 -45.58 -40.15
N ARG A 39 -14.07 -45.34 -40.26
CA ARG A 39 -13.06 -46.39 -40.57
C ARG A 39 -11.62 -45.85 -40.74
N GLU A 40 -10.66 -46.76 -40.67
CA GLU A 40 -9.20 -46.62 -40.81
C GLU A 40 -8.75 -46.14 -42.20
N ASN A 41 -7.59 -45.46 -42.28
CA ASN A 41 -6.36 -46.02 -42.89
C ASN A 41 -5.23 -44.98 -43.07
N SER A 42 -4.00 -45.37 -42.71
CA SER A 42 -2.76 -44.78 -43.23
C SER A 42 -2.34 -45.53 -44.51
N PRO A 43 -1.42 -44.96 -45.33
CA PRO A 43 -0.24 -45.75 -45.64
C PRO A 43 1.09 -44.97 -45.71
N SER A 44 2.15 -45.78 -45.66
CA SER A 44 3.59 -45.49 -45.72
C SER A 44 4.12 -44.78 -46.97
N GLY A 45 5.28 -44.13 -46.83
CA GLY A 45 6.23 -43.82 -47.91
C GLY A 45 7.65 -43.61 -47.37
N CYS A 46 8.64 -44.32 -47.92
CA CYS A 46 10.05 -44.31 -47.48
C CYS A 46 10.97 -44.30 -48.70
N TRP A 47 12.07 -43.52 -48.68
CA TRP A 47 13.34 -43.62 -49.45
C TRP A 47 14.25 -42.46 -48.91
N GLN A 48 15.39 -42.70 -48.23
CA GLN A 48 16.77 -42.82 -48.76
C GLN A 48 17.28 -41.59 -49.56
N ALA A 49 18.54 -41.08 -49.41
CA ALA A 49 19.67 -41.43 -48.53
C ALA A 49 20.69 -40.25 -48.39
N SER A 50 21.73 -40.44 -47.56
CA SER A 50 22.84 -39.51 -47.20
C SER A 50 23.86 -39.26 -48.36
N PRO A 51 24.95 -38.46 -48.21
CA PRO A 51 26.00 -38.46 -47.16
C PRO A 51 26.26 -37.07 -46.53
N GLY A 52 27.05 -36.87 -45.46
CA GLY A 52 27.85 -37.78 -44.63
C GLY A 52 29.16 -37.10 -44.20
N LEU A 53 29.57 -37.20 -42.93
CA LEU A 53 30.94 -36.91 -42.46
C LEU A 53 31.19 -37.57 -41.09
N HIS A 54 32.31 -38.28 -40.97
CA HIS A 54 32.73 -39.01 -39.77
C HIS A 54 33.29 -38.08 -38.69
N LEU A 55 33.07 -38.44 -37.42
CA LEU A 55 34.16 -38.49 -36.42
C LEU A 55 33.79 -39.46 -35.29
N ASP A 56 34.63 -40.48 -35.11
CA ASP A 56 34.54 -41.46 -34.03
C ASP A 56 34.92 -40.85 -32.68
N LEU A 57 34.26 -41.28 -31.61
CA LEU A 57 34.89 -41.50 -30.31
C LEU A 57 34.09 -42.53 -29.49
N SER A 58 34.73 -43.66 -29.22
CA SER A 58 34.13 -44.84 -28.57
C SER A 58 34.39 -44.83 -27.06
N MET A 59 33.38 -45.16 -26.25
CA MET A 59 33.51 -46.01 -25.05
C MET A 59 32.14 -46.62 -24.66
N LYS A 60 32.19 -47.78 -23.99
CA LYS A 60 31.09 -48.75 -23.89
C LYS A 60 30.14 -48.52 -22.71
N PRO A 61 28.85 -48.93 -22.80
CA PRO A 61 27.94 -48.98 -21.65
C PRO A 61 28.16 -50.25 -20.81
N PHE A 62 27.97 -50.14 -19.49
CA PHE A 62 27.83 -51.29 -18.59
C PHE A 62 26.35 -51.64 -18.42
N LEU A 63 25.96 -52.84 -18.82
CA LEU A 63 24.69 -53.47 -18.45
C LEU A 63 24.87 -54.26 -17.15
N LYS A 64 23.92 -54.11 -16.22
CA LYS A 64 23.64 -55.14 -15.22
C LYS A 64 22.14 -55.19 -14.94
N SER A 65 21.61 -56.42 -14.90
CA SER A 65 20.18 -56.75 -14.87
C SER A 65 19.71 -57.19 -13.48
N CYS A 66 18.45 -57.65 -13.43
CA CYS A 66 17.73 -58.26 -12.28
C CYS A 66 17.17 -57.24 -11.27
N GLU A 67 15.95 -57.39 -10.73
CA GLU A 67 14.79 -58.25 -11.08
C GLU A 67 13.54 -57.69 -10.37
N VAL A 68 12.32 -58.12 -10.76
CA VAL A 68 11.06 -57.70 -10.10
C VAL A 68 10.28 -58.94 -9.64
N THR A 69 9.81 -58.95 -8.39
CA THR A 69 8.62 -59.73 -7.92
C THR A 69 8.26 -59.30 -6.46
N PRO A 70 7.01 -59.53 -5.98
CA PRO A 70 6.32 -58.57 -5.09
C PRO A 70 5.63 -59.19 -3.84
N LEU A 71 4.79 -58.38 -3.17
CA LEU A 71 3.51 -58.72 -2.47
C LEU A 71 3.37 -58.54 -0.94
N LEU A 72 2.15 -58.10 -0.62
CA LEU A 72 1.31 -58.21 0.60
C LEU A 72 1.59 -57.40 1.88
N SER A 73 0.63 -56.49 2.14
CA SER A 73 -0.09 -56.20 3.39
C SER A 73 0.19 -57.01 4.66
N ASP A 74 0.18 -56.34 5.82
CA ASP A 74 -0.99 -56.42 6.71
C ASP A 74 -1.17 -55.20 7.65
N VAL A 75 -2.31 -55.17 8.33
CA VAL A 75 -2.88 -54.09 9.17
C VAL A 75 -2.44 -54.19 10.64
N THR A 76 -2.19 -53.06 11.30
CA THR A 76 -2.70 -52.78 12.67
C THR A 76 -2.47 -51.33 13.14
N GLN A 77 -3.51 -50.70 13.69
CA GLN A 77 -3.39 -49.53 14.57
C GLN A 77 -3.03 -49.96 16.00
N PRO A 78 -2.51 -49.02 16.81
CA PRO A 78 -2.96 -48.90 18.19
C PRO A 78 -3.49 -47.48 18.47
N THR A 79 -4.77 -47.40 18.83
CA THR A 79 -5.38 -46.21 19.44
C THR A 79 -4.89 -46.04 20.89
N HIS A 80 -4.19 -44.96 21.22
CA HIS A 80 -4.20 -44.43 22.59
C HIS A 80 -4.12 -42.90 22.60
N SER A 81 -5.26 -42.29 22.93
CA SER A 81 -5.37 -40.88 23.31
C SER A 81 -4.92 -40.69 24.76
N LEU A 82 -4.00 -39.76 25.03
CA LEU A 82 -3.80 -39.17 26.35
C LEU A 82 -3.32 -37.71 26.22
N HIS A 83 -3.75 -36.89 27.18
CA HIS A 83 -3.78 -35.43 27.17
C HIS A 83 -2.42 -34.70 27.03
N THR A 84 -2.48 -33.52 26.40
CA THR A 84 -1.54 -32.38 26.47
C THR A 84 -1.47 -31.75 27.89
N PRO A 85 -0.60 -30.75 28.17
CA PRO A 85 0.69 -30.38 27.53
C PRO A 85 1.82 -30.11 28.57
N LEU A 86 3.09 -29.98 28.14
CA LEU A 86 4.05 -29.05 28.78
C LEU A 86 5.26 -28.69 27.91
N LEU A 87 5.64 -27.40 27.99
CA LEU A 87 6.66 -26.69 27.22
C LEU A 87 8.09 -27.26 27.32
N ALA A 88 8.89 -27.08 26.25
CA ALA A 88 10.05 -26.16 26.22
C ALA A 88 10.83 -26.21 24.88
N SER A 89 11.74 -25.24 24.67
CA SER A 89 12.63 -25.06 23.51
C SER A 89 11.95 -24.52 22.23
N SER A 90 12.37 -23.38 21.65
CA SER A 90 13.33 -22.38 22.13
C SER A 90 12.91 -21.01 21.61
N ALA A 91 12.70 -20.04 22.51
CA ALA A 91 12.45 -18.66 22.12
C ALA A 91 13.79 -18.00 21.76
N SER A 92 14.05 -17.81 20.48
CA SER A 92 15.01 -16.81 20.04
C SER A 92 14.33 -15.44 20.13
N ASP A 93 14.82 -14.58 21.02
CA ASP A 93 14.28 -13.24 21.25
C ASP A 93 14.50 -12.33 20.05
N THR A 94 13.61 -12.41 19.06
CA THR A 94 13.38 -11.31 18.10
C THR A 94 12.25 -10.43 18.64
N PRO A 95 12.43 -9.09 18.74
CA PRO A 95 11.42 -8.21 19.33
C PRO A 95 10.07 -8.35 18.64
N TYR A 96 9.04 -8.65 19.43
CA TYR A 96 7.66 -8.70 18.94
C TYR A 96 7.28 -7.37 18.30
N ASN A 97 6.65 -7.44 17.12
CA ASN A 97 6.45 -6.33 16.21
C ASN A 97 5.36 -5.36 16.72
N ILE A 98 5.69 -4.59 17.77
CA ILE A 98 5.01 -3.33 18.08
C ILE A 98 5.24 -2.45 16.86
N GLY A 99 4.16 -2.17 16.13
CA GLY A 99 4.25 -1.64 14.77
C GLY A 99 5.19 -0.44 14.65
N TRP A 100 5.90 -0.39 13.51
CA TRP A 100 6.82 0.67 13.10
C TRP A 100 6.14 2.07 12.96
N SER A 101 4.88 2.18 13.35
CA SER A 101 4.10 3.39 13.60
C SER A 101 4.49 4.14 14.87
N VAL A 102 5.60 3.79 15.56
CA VAL A 102 6.15 4.59 16.66
C VAL A 102 7.63 4.88 16.39
N LEU A 103 7.94 6.14 16.09
CA LEU A 103 9.32 6.64 16.06
C LEU A 103 10.01 6.38 17.42
N PRO A 104 11.30 5.95 17.43
CA PRO A 104 12.05 5.87 18.67
C PRO A 104 12.04 7.21 19.38
N LYS A 105 11.81 7.21 20.70
CA LYS A 105 11.61 8.43 21.51
C LYS A 105 12.73 9.47 21.32
N GLU A 106 13.95 9.00 21.11
CA GLU A 106 15.13 9.81 20.85
C GLU A 106 15.05 10.60 19.53
N VAL A 107 14.53 9.99 18.46
CA VAL A 107 14.29 10.67 17.18
C VAL A 107 13.24 11.77 17.34
N ALA A 108 12.16 11.51 18.10
CA ALA A 108 11.15 12.52 18.42
C ALA A 108 11.73 13.71 19.22
N ILE A 109 12.60 13.46 20.20
CA ILE A 109 13.28 14.50 20.99
C ILE A 109 14.23 15.32 20.12
N ASN A 110 15.05 14.67 19.28
CA ASN A 110 15.97 15.33 18.37
C ASN A 110 15.21 16.19 17.33
N MET A 111 14.05 15.74 16.86
CA MET A 111 13.16 16.53 16.01
C MET A 111 12.57 17.75 16.72
N GLU A 112 11.96 17.60 17.90
CA GLU A 112 11.37 18.73 18.62
C GLU A 112 12.42 19.81 18.92
N LYS A 113 13.68 19.41 19.18
CA LYS A 113 14.84 20.31 19.33
C LYS A 113 15.22 21.02 18.03
N ALA A 114 15.36 20.30 16.91
CA ALA A 114 15.69 20.88 15.59
C ALA A 114 14.62 21.87 15.09
N LEU A 115 13.34 21.49 15.21
CA LEU A 115 12.18 22.31 14.87
C LEU A 115 12.06 23.53 15.80
N GLY A 116 12.30 23.35 17.10
CA GLY A 116 12.38 24.43 18.08
C GLY A 116 13.43 25.48 17.71
N GLY A 117 14.63 25.03 17.32
CA GLY A 117 15.72 25.88 16.83
C GLY A 117 15.45 26.58 15.48
N GLY A 118 14.50 26.08 14.68
CA GLY A 118 14.23 26.63 13.33
C GLY A 118 15.20 26.16 12.27
N LYS A 119 15.91 25.06 12.53
CA LYS A 119 16.97 24.58 11.65
C LYS A 119 16.43 23.53 10.69
N LEU A 120 15.90 23.98 9.55
CA LEU A 120 15.28 23.09 8.57
C LEU A 120 16.25 22.02 8.03
N LEU A 121 17.55 22.33 7.97
CA LEU A 121 18.60 21.36 7.61
C LEU A 121 18.74 20.21 8.62
N GLU A 122 18.61 20.47 9.93
CA GLU A 122 18.62 19.39 10.95
C GLU A 122 17.39 18.48 10.77
N VAL A 123 16.23 19.04 10.38
CA VAL A 123 15.04 18.23 10.05
C VAL A 123 15.29 17.32 8.85
N VAL A 124 15.94 17.81 7.78
CA VAL A 124 16.33 16.97 6.63
C VAL A 124 17.21 15.80 7.07
N SER A 125 18.17 16.03 7.95
CA SER A 125 19.04 14.97 8.50
C SER A 125 18.24 13.90 9.24
N VAL A 126 17.29 14.31 10.11
CA VAL A 126 16.45 13.35 10.85
C VAL A 126 15.47 12.59 9.94
N VAL A 127 14.94 13.23 8.90
CA VAL A 127 14.11 12.57 7.88
C VAL A 127 14.91 11.48 7.17
N LYS A 128 16.14 11.79 6.72
CA LYS A 128 17.03 10.82 6.07
C LYS A 128 17.42 9.66 6.97
N GLU A 129 17.73 9.93 8.24
CA GLU A 129 18.04 8.90 9.24
C GLU A 129 16.83 7.99 9.48
N THR A 130 15.65 8.58 9.71
CA THR A 130 14.39 7.83 9.90
C THR A 130 14.10 6.91 8.72
N LEU A 131 14.24 7.40 7.49
CA LEU A 131 13.99 6.62 6.28
C LEU A 131 15.06 5.55 6.04
N LYS A 132 16.33 5.82 6.37
CA LYS A 132 17.39 4.80 6.36
C LYS A 132 17.08 3.66 7.34
N THR A 133 16.60 3.97 8.54
CA THR A 133 16.20 2.92 9.51
C THR A 133 14.96 2.17 9.02
N ALA A 134 13.97 2.88 8.47
CA ALA A 134 12.76 2.28 7.91
C ALA A 134 13.04 1.38 6.69
N SER A 135 14.02 1.70 5.84
CA SER A 135 14.37 0.88 4.67
C SER A 135 14.90 -0.51 5.05
N SER A 136 15.48 -0.64 6.24
CA SER A 136 15.90 -1.91 6.84
C SER A 136 14.83 -2.64 7.66
N ALA A 137 13.64 -2.06 7.85
CA ALA A 137 12.59 -2.70 8.65
C ALA A 137 12.09 -4.00 7.99
N PRO A 138 11.96 -5.11 8.75
CA PRO A 138 11.47 -6.37 8.23
C PRO A 138 10.00 -6.25 7.84
N VAL A 139 9.64 -6.71 6.64
CA VAL A 139 8.25 -6.80 6.17
C VAL A 139 7.86 -8.27 6.06
N ASN A 140 6.75 -8.64 6.71
CA ASN A 140 6.25 -10.00 6.76
C ASN A 140 5.12 -10.18 5.75
N ILE A 141 5.32 -11.04 4.76
CA ILE A 141 4.33 -11.33 3.72
C ILE A 141 3.83 -12.76 3.92
N ALA A 142 2.54 -12.91 4.23
CA ALA A 142 1.90 -14.21 4.21
C ALA A 142 1.51 -14.62 2.79
N VAL A 143 1.87 -15.83 2.39
CA VAL A 143 1.39 -16.48 1.16
C VAL A 143 0.49 -17.62 1.59
N THR A 144 -0.73 -17.64 1.09
CA THR A 144 -1.82 -18.53 1.57
C THR A 144 -2.73 -18.93 0.43
N GLY A 145 -3.42 -20.05 0.53
CA GLY A 145 -4.46 -20.45 -0.43
C GLY A 145 -4.92 -21.90 -0.20
N ASP A 146 -5.72 -22.45 -1.12
CA ASP A 146 -6.15 -23.85 -1.04
C ASP A 146 -4.99 -24.82 -1.32
N SER A 147 -5.03 -26.03 -0.75
CA SER A 147 -3.97 -27.04 -0.98
C SER A 147 -3.84 -27.42 -2.47
N GLY A 148 -2.60 -27.60 -2.95
CA GLY A 148 -2.31 -28.04 -4.32
C GLY A 148 -2.47 -26.95 -5.40
N ASN A 149 -2.70 -25.70 -5.01
CA ASN A 149 -2.81 -24.57 -5.93
C ASN A 149 -1.49 -24.18 -6.63
N GLY A 150 -0.32 -24.56 -6.10
CA GLY A 150 1.00 -24.18 -6.63
C GLY A 150 1.72 -23.10 -5.82
N MET A 151 1.25 -22.79 -4.61
CA MET A 151 1.82 -21.78 -3.69
C MET A 151 3.33 -21.90 -3.46
N SER A 152 3.84 -23.07 -3.08
CA SER A 152 5.29 -23.24 -2.85
C SER A 152 6.10 -23.05 -4.14
N SER A 153 5.56 -23.47 -5.29
CA SER A 153 6.18 -23.21 -6.60
C SER A 153 6.20 -21.73 -6.97
N PHE A 154 5.13 -21.00 -6.62
CA PHE A 154 5.07 -19.55 -6.74
C PHE A 154 6.09 -18.85 -5.83
N ILE A 155 6.29 -19.33 -4.59
CA ILE A 155 7.30 -18.79 -3.67
C ILE A 155 8.71 -18.96 -4.25
N ASN A 156 9.04 -20.12 -4.82
CA ASN A 156 10.33 -20.36 -5.49
C ASN A 156 10.51 -19.40 -6.69
N ALA A 157 9.51 -19.28 -7.55
CA ALA A 157 9.51 -18.37 -8.69
C ALA A 157 9.62 -16.89 -8.26
N LEU A 158 9.03 -16.50 -7.13
CA LEU A 158 9.15 -15.15 -6.56
C LEU A 158 10.54 -14.90 -5.96
N ARG A 159 11.17 -15.92 -5.37
CA ARG A 159 12.55 -15.90 -4.87
C ARG A 159 13.60 -15.94 -5.98
N GLY A 160 13.24 -16.36 -7.19
CA GLY A 160 14.19 -16.55 -8.30
C GLY A 160 14.99 -17.85 -8.20
N ILE A 161 14.47 -18.82 -7.44
CA ILE A 161 15.08 -20.13 -7.18
C ILE A 161 14.29 -21.18 -7.98
N GLY A 162 14.99 -22.21 -8.46
CA GLY A 162 14.39 -23.38 -9.11
C GLY A 162 13.40 -24.14 -8.23
N GLN A 163 12.73 -25.12 -8.82
CA GLN A 163 11.70 -25.91 -8.11
C GLN A 163 12.26 -27.13 -7.37
N GLU A 164 13.53 -27.49 -7.62
CA GLU A 164 14.21 -28.69 -7.15
C GLU A 164 15.61 -28.38 -6.55
N GLU A 165 15.85 -27.13 -6.14
CA GLU A 165 17.08 -26.72 -5.45
C GLU A 165 16.99 -27.01 -3.95
N GLU A 166 18.13 -27.08 -3.26
CA GLU A 166 18.19 -27.43 -1.83
C GLU A 166 17.41 -26.45 -0.93
N ASP A 167 17.42 -25.16 -1.29
CA ASP A 167 16.68 -24.09 -0.60
C ASP A 167 15.24 -23.90 -1.11
N SER A 168 14.74 -24.75 -2.02
CA SER A 168 13.39 -24.63 -2.59
C SER A 168 12.30 -24.96 -1.56
N ALA A 169 11.21 -24.18 -1.59
CA ALA A 169 10.00 -24.50 -0.85
C ALA A 169 9.41 -25.83 -1.38
N PRO A 170 9.16 -26.85 -0.52
CA PRO A 170 8.76 -28.19 -0.96
C PRO A 170 7.47 -28.18 -1.79
N THR A 171 7.56 -28.66 -3.02
CA THR A 171 6.42 -28.72 -3.96
C THR A 171 5.77 -30.11 -3.95
N GLY A 172 4.45 -30.16 -4.21
CA GLY A 172 3.71 -31.41 -4.21
C GLY A 172 2.22 -31.22 -4.51
N VAL A 173 1.55 -32.32 -4.86
CA VAL A 173 0.09 -32.35 -5.11
C VAL A 173 -0.71 -32.40 -3.81
N VAL A 174 -0.16 -33.08 -2.80
CA VAL A 174 -0.68 -33.12 -1.42
C VAL A 174 -0.12 -31.93 -0.64
N ARG A 175 -0.81 -31.48 0.42
CA ARG A 175 -0.35 -30.42 1.33
C ARG A 175 1.08 -30.69 1.84
N THR A 176 2.04 -29.92 1.32
CA THR A 176 3.45 -29.99 1.74
C THR A 176 3.71 -29.20 3.02
N THR A 177 3.20 -27.97 3.10
CA THR A 177 3.34 -27.10 4.28
C THR A 177 2.36 -27.47 5.39
N GLN A 178 2.89 -27.91 6.54
CA GLN A 178 2.07 -28.23 7.73
C GLN A 178 2.11 -27.16 8.83
N ILE A 179 3.19 -26.38 8.89
CA ILE A 179 3.47 -25.30 9.85
C ILE A 179 3.93 -24.07 9.03
N PRO A 180 3.60 -22.82 9.43
CA PRO A 180 4.11 -21.62 8.74
C PRO A 180 5.64 -21.62 8.58
N THR A 181 6.11 -21.63 7.34
CA THR A 181 7.54 -21.74 7.00
C THR A 181 8.05 -20.43 6.41
N ARG A 182 9.21 -19.97 6.88
CA ARG A 182 9.84 -18.72 6.45
C ARG A 182 10.82 -18.94 5.31
N TYR A 183 10.75 -18.09 4.30
CA TYR A 183 11.68 -18.03 3.18
C TYR A 183 12.18 -16.60 2.97
N PHE A 184 13.43 -16.50 2.55
CA PHE A 184 14.10 -15.24 2.22
C PHE A 184 14.39 -15.17 0.72
N SER A 185 14.60 -13.94 0.22
CA SER A 185 14.88 -13.67 -1.20
C SER A 185 15.94 -12.57 -1.32
N SER A 186 16.94 -12.77 -2.19
CA SER A 186 17.89 -11.73 -2.57
C SER A 186 17.22 -10.60 -3.36
N HIS A 187 16.13 -10.89 -4.08
CA HIS A 187 15.32 -9.87 -4.75
C HIS A 187 14.50 -9.01 -3.78
N PHE A 188 14.20 -9.49 -2.57
CA PHE A 188 13.41 -8.77 -1.57
C PHE A 188 14.16 -8.70 -0.23
N PRO A 189 15.22 -7.87 -0.11
CA PRO A 189 16.00 -7.75 1.12
C PRO A 189 15.14 -7.21 2.27
N ASN A 190 15.36 -7.76 3.47
CA ASN A 190 14.56 -7.49 4.69
C ASN A 190 13.06 -7.79 4.52
N VAL A 191 12.73 -8.82 3.73
CA VAL A 191 11.36 -9.35 3.60
C VAL A 191 11.36 -10.82 3.98
N VAL A 192 10.37 -11.22 4.77
CA VAL A 192 10.11 -12.61 5.12
C VAL A 192 8.87 -13.06 4.36
N LEU A 193 9.04 -14.00 3.44
CA LEU A 193 7.94 -14.70 2.78
C LEU A 193 7.53 -15.87 3.67
N TRP A 194 6.28 -15.91 4.09
CA TRP A 194 5.72 -16.96 4.92
C TRP A 194 4.82 -17.87 4.08
N ASP A 195 5.25 -19.09 3.81
CA ASP A 195 4.39 -20.15 3.26
C ASP A 195 3.47 -20.62 4.39
N LEU A 196 2.19 -20.26 4.31
CA LEU A 196 1.20 -20.70 5.27
C LEU A 196 0.59 -22.03 4.81
N PRO A 197 0.37 -23.00 5.71
CA PRO A 197 -0.38 -24.22 5.42
C PRO A 197 -1.62 -23.95 4.58
N GLY A 198 -1.73 -24.67 3.45
CA GLY A 198 -2.87 -24.51 2.56
C GLY A 198 -4.19 -24.87 3.26
N ILE A 199 -5.23 -24.09 3.00
CA ILE A 199 -6.60 -24.34 3.49
C ILE A 199 -7.02 -25.72 2.97
N GLY A 200 -7.13 -26.67 3.90
CA GLY A 200 -7.48 -28.05 3.58
C GLY A 200 -8.99 -28.24 3.48
N ALA A 201 -9.41 -29.26 2.73
CA ALA A 201 -10.81 -29.72 2.71
C ALA A 201 -11.24 -30.47 4.00
N GLY A 202 -10.47 -30.34 5.08
CA GLY A 202 -10.71 -31.01 6.38
C GLY A 202 -11.58 -30.20 7.33
N THR A 203 -11.95 -30.79 8.46
CA THR A 203 -12.93 -30.27 9.44
C THR A 203 -12.46 -29.05 10.27
N GLN A 204 -11.40 -28.36 9.86
CA GLN A 204 -10.90 -27.18 10.57
C GLN A 204 -11.72 -25.96 10.13
N SER A 205 -12.34 -25.26 11.08
CA SER A 205 -13.08 -24.04 10.76
C SER A 205 -12.11 -22.92 10.36
N LEU A 206 -12.59 -21.98 9.55
CA LEU A 206 -11.77 -20.86 9.08
C LEU A 206 -11.29 -20.00 10.26
N GLU A 207 -12.09 -19.90 11.32
CA GLU A 207 -11.79 -19.19 12.56
C GLU A 207 -10.56 -19.79 13.28
N ASN A 208 -10.50 -21.11 13.39
CA ASN A 208 -9.33 -21.80 13.98
C ASN A 208 -8.07 -21.57 13.14
N TYR A 209 -8.19 -21.65 11.81
CA TYR A 209 -7.08 -21.36 10.90
C TYR A 209 -6.51 -19.94 11.10
N LEU A 210 -7.36 -18.92 11.18
CA LEU A 210 -6.91 -17.53 11.41
C LEU A 210 -6.15 -17.36 12.74
N GLN A 211 -6.62 -18.03 13.79
CA GLN A 211 -6.02 -17.98 15.12
C GLN A 211 -4.65 -18.69 15.14
N GLU A 212 -4.57 -19.89 14.55
CA GLU A 212 -3.34 -20.69 14.47
C GLU A 212 -2.28 -20.01 13.59
N MET A 213 -2.69 -19.42 12.46
CA MET A 213 -1.78 -18.75 11.54
C MET A 213 -1.36 -17.34 12.00
N GLN A 214 -1.98 -16.79 13.04
CA GLN A 214 -1.64 -15.50 13.65
C GLN A 214 -1.60 -14.33 12.65
N PHE A 215 -2.71 -14.09 11.96
CA PHE A 215 -2.81 -13.12 10.85
C PHE A 215 -2.39 -11.67 11.19
N SER A 216 -2.36 -11.30 12.47
CA SER A 216 -1.85 -10.01 12.94
C SER A 216 -0.35 -9.79 12.69
N LEU A 217 0.44 -10.85 12.57
CA LEU A 217 1.91 -10.80 12.38
C LEU A 217 2.34 -10.32 10.99
N TYR A 218 1.49 -10.44 9.97
CA TYR A 218 1.84 -10.15 8.59
C TYR A 218 1.41 -8.75 8.18
N ASP A 219 2.23 -8.07 7.39
CA ASP A 219 1.99 -6.72 6.90
C ASP A 219 1.18 -6.73 5.59
N LEU A 220 1.37 -7.78 4.78
CA LEU A 220 0.73 -7.98 3.48
C LEU A 220 0.42 -9.47 3.25
N PHE A 221 -0.63 -9.75 2.48
CA PHE A 221 -1.04 -11.11 2.12
C PHE A 221 -1.04 -11.34 0.60
N ILE A 222 -0.69 -12.55 0.18
CA ILE A 222 -0.81 -13.03 -1.20
C ILE A 222 -1.70 -14.28 -1.18
N ILE A 223 -2.91 -14.15 -1.73
CA ILE A 223 -3.89 -15.24 -1.82
C ILE A 223 -3.67 -15.96 -3.17
N ILE A 224 -3.19 -17.19 -3.11
CA ILE A 224 -2.93 -18.04 -4.26
C ILE A 224 -4.18 -18.83 -4.62
N ALA A 225 -4.59 -18.74 -5.89
CA ALA A 225 -5.65 -19.54 -6.50
C ALA A 225 -5.14 -20.25 -7.75
N SER A 226 -5.85 -21.29 -8.18
CA SER A 226 -5.66 -21.96 -9.47
C SER A 226 -6.92 -22.78 -9.78
N GLU A 227 -7.27 -22.95 -11.05
CA GLU A 227 -8.40 -23.79 -11.54
C GLU A 227 -9.80 -23.26 -11.13
N GLN A 228 -10.01 -22.93 -9.85
CA GLN A 228 -11.24 -22.35 -9.30
C GLN A 228 -10.94 -21.30 -8.22
N PHE A 229 -11.82 -20.30 -8.08
CA PHE A 229 -11.80 -19.35 -6.95
C PHE A 229 -12.88 -19.77 -5.93
N SER A 230 -12.45 -20.45 -4.87
CA SER A 230 -13.33 -21.07 -3.88
C SER A 230 -13.90 -20.07 -2.87
N MET A 231 -15.04 -20.41 -2.26
CA MET A 231 -15.67 -19.57 -1.25
C MET A 231 -14.84 -19.44 0.05
N SER A 232 -13.93 -20.38 0.33
CA SER A 232 -12.92 -20.24 1.39
C SER A 232 -12.00 -19.04 1.11
N LEU A 233 -11.51 -18.88 -0.11
CA LEU A 233 -10.64 -17.76 -0.51
C LEU A 233 -11.39 -16.42 -0.53
N VAL A 234 -12.68 -16.40 -0.89
CA VAL A 234 -13.52 -15.19 -0.79
C VAL A 234 -13.63 -14.73 0.67
N LYS A 235 -13.99 -15.65 1.59
CA LYS A 235 -14.05 -15.36 3.03
C LYS A 235 -12.70 -14.92 3.59
N LEU A 236 -11.62 -15.57 3.17
CA LEU A 236 -10.26 -15.21 3.56
C LEU A 236 -9.92 -13.77 3.17
N ALA A 237 -10.20 -13.39 1.92
CA ALA A 237 -10.01 -12.03 1.42
C ALA A 237 -10.84 -11.00 2.22
N LYS A 238 -12.10 -11.35 2.55
CA LYS A 238 -12.98 -10.53 3.39
C LYS A 238 -12.40 -10.28 4.78
N ILE A 239 -11.89 -11.33 5.44
CA ILE A 239 -11.24 -11.22 6.76
C ILE A 239 -9.97 -10.37 6.70
N ILE A 240 -9.11 -10.57 5.69
CA ILE A 240 -7.86 -9.79 5.55
C ILE A 240 -8.18 -8.31 5.31
N GLN A 241 -9.21 -7.99 4.53
CA GLN A 241 -9.72 -6.63 4.37
C GLN A 241 -10.23 -6.04 5.68
N ASP A 242 -11.02 -6.80 6.45
CA ASP A 242 -11.62 -6.32 7.70
C ASP A 242 -10.55 -6.12 8.81
N LEU A 243 -9.38 -6.77 8.69
CA LEU A 243 -8.16 -6.48 9.46
C LEU A 243 -7.40 -5.22 8.97
N GLY A 244 -7.86 -4.56 7.91
CA GLY A 244 -7.20 -3.40 7.30
C GLY A 244 -5.88 -3.73 6.58
N LYS A 245 -5.63 -5.01 6.28
CA LYS A 245 -4.37 -5.48 5.70
C LYS A 245 -4.45 -5.49 4.17
N LYS A 246 -3.35 -5.12 3.52
CA LYS A 246 -3.26 -5.12 2.05
C LYS A 246 -3.08 -6.56 1.55
N PHE A 247 -3.77 -6.91 0.48
CA PHE A 247 -3.63 -8.24 -0.12
C PHE A 247 -3.73 -8.23 -1.65
N TYR A 248 -3.19 -9.29 -2.26
CA TYR A 248 -3.33 -9.58 -3.68
C TYR A 248 -4.01 -10.93 -3.88
N ILE A 249 -4.57 -11.12 -5.08
CA ILE A 249 -4.94 -12.44 -5.57
C ILE A 249 -4.01 -12.79 -6.73
N VAL A 250 -3.40 -13.97 -6.65
CA VAL A 250 -2.52 -14.48 -7.69
C VAL A 250 -3.10 -15.79 -8.20
N TRP A 251 -3.59 -15.76 -9.44
CA TRP A 251 -4.00 -16.95 -10.16
C TRP A 251 -2.78 -17.59 -10.81
N THR A 252 -2.45 -18.79 -10.35
CA THR A 252 -1.30 -19.58 -10.78
C THR A 252 -1.72 -20.69 -11.75
N LYS A 253 -0.74 -21.46 -12.27
CA LYS A 253 -0.94 -22.50 -13.30
C LYS A 253 -1.53 -21.99 -14.62
N LEU A 254 -1.38 -20.70 -14.93
CA LEU A 254 -1.90 -20.11 -16.17
C LEU A 254 -1.34 -20.79 -17.43
N ASP A 255 -0.13 -21.35 -17.33
CA ASP A 255 0.52 -22.25 -18.30
C ASP A 255 -0.33 -23.49 -18.67
N ARG A 256 -1.15 -24.00 -17.75
CA ARG A 256 -2.05 -25.14 -17.96
C ARG A 256 -3.43 -24.73 -18.46
N ASP A 257 -3.89 -23.55 -18.04
CA ASP A 257 -5.22 -23.03 -18.40
C ASP A 257 -5.27 -22.51 -19.85
N ILE A 258 -4.14 -22.04 -20.39
CA ILE A 258 -4.08 -21.41 -21.72
C ILE A 258 -4.06 -22.45 -22.87
N SER A 259 -5.10 -22.41 -23.70
CA SER A 259 -5.06 -23.02 -25.05
C SER A 259 -4.12 -22.27 -26.00
N THR A 260 -3.61 -22.94 -27.04
CA THR A 260 -2.62 -22.41 -28.00
C THR A 260 -3.04 -21.17 -28.81
N SER A 261 -4.29 -20.69 -28.71
CA SER A 261 -4.79 -19.56 -29.50
C SER A 261 -4.91 -18.26 -28.69
N ALA A 262 -4.38 -17.16 -29.23
CA ALA A 262 -4.29 -15.87 -28.55
C ALA A 262 -5.64 -15.29 -28.13
N HIS A 263 -6.66 -15.34 -29.01
CA HIS A 263 -7.99 -14.80 -28.68
C HIS A 263 -8.73 -15.58 -27.60
N LEU A 264 -8.50 -16.90 -27.48
CA LEU A 264 -9.06 -17.68 -26.37
C LEU A 264 -8.32 -17.39 -25.06
N LYS A 265 -6.99 -17.16 -25.10
CA LYS A 265 -6.19 -16.72 -23.96
C LYS A 265 -6.71 -15.40 -23.37
N GLU A 266 -6.89 -14.37 -24.20
CA GLU A 266 -7.40 -13.06 -23.74
C GLU A 266 -8.80 -13.17 -23.11
N ARG A 267 -9.72 -13.90 -23.77
CA ARG A 267 -11.06 -14.16 -23.24
C ARG A 267 -11.02 -14.93 -21.92
N LEU A 268 -10.18 -15.96 -21.81
CA LEU A 268 -10.04 -16.76 -20.60
C LEU A 268 -9.51 -15.92 -19.42
N MET A 269 -8.44 -15.16 -19.65
CA MET A 269 -7.86 -14.27 -18.63
C MET A 269 -8.90 -13.27 -18.12
N LYS A 270 -9.67 -12.67 -19.03
CA LYS A 270 -10.77 -11.76 -18.69
C LYS A 270 -11.87 -12.47 -17.88
N ASN A 271 -12.35 -13.63 -18.33
CA ASN A 271 -13.37 -14.40 -17.62
C ASN A 271 -12.94 -14.79 -16.19
N ILE A 272 -11.66 -15.14 -15.99
CA ILE A 272 -11.09 -15.44 -14.66
C ILE A 272 -11.15 -14.19 -13.77
N GLN A 273 -10.70 -13.03 -14.28
CA GLN A 273 -10.74 -11.77 -13.55
C GLN A 273 -12.17 -11.36 -13.17
N GLU A 274 -13.11 -11.39 -14.13
CA GLU A 274 -14.52 -11.05 -13.90
C GLU A 274 -15.16 -11.98 -12.85
N ASN A 275 -14.94 -13.30 -12.94
CA ASN A 275 -15.47 -14.25 -11.95
C ASN A 275 -14.90 -14.04 -10.54
N ILE A 276 -13.59 -13.77 -10.41
CA ILE A 276 -12.98 -13.44 -9.11
C ILE A 276 -13.61 -12.14 -8.55
N GLN A 277 -13.65 -11.08 -9.37
CA GLN A 277 -14.16 -9.76 -8.99
C GLN A 277 -15.64 -9.83 -8.56
N GLU A 278 -16.49 -10.52 -9.32
CA GLU A 278 -17.90 -10.72 -8.96
C GLU A 278 -18.07 -11.42 -7.61
N ASN A 279 -17.31 -12.48 -7.35
CA ASN A 279 -17.46 -13.28 -6.12
C ASN A 279 -16.95 -12.52 -4.88
N LEU A 280 -15.94 -11.67 -5.05
CA LEU A 280 -15.48 -10.73 -4.02
C LEU A 280 -16.51 -9.62 -3.73
N GLN A 281 -17.06 -9.01 -4.80
CA GLN A 281 -18.06 -7.95 -4.66
C GLN A 281 -19.35 -8.42 -3.97
N LYS A 282 -19.78 -9.68 -4.22
CA LYS A 282 -20.95 -10.30 -3.56
C LYS A 282 -20.79 -10.36 -2.03
N GLU A 283 -19.58 -10.54 -1.51
CA GLU A 283 -19.26 -10.57 -0.07
C GLU A 283 -18.77 -9.21 0.47
N GLY A 284 -18.89 -8.12 -0.30
CA GLY A 284 -18.48 -6.78 0.13
C GLY A 284 -16.96 -6.60 0.28
N VAL A 285 -16.18 -7.32 -0.53
CA VAL A 285 -14.74 -7.15 -0.64
C VAL A 285 -14.43 -6.15 -1.76
N CYS A 286 -13.66 -5.12 -1.43
CA CYS A 286 -13.11 -4.15 -2.37
C CYS A 286 -12.17 -4.82 -3.36
N GLU A 287 -12.16 -4.33 -4.60
CA GLU A 287 -11.39 -4.91 -5.70
C GLU A 287 -9.88 -4.92 -5.42
N PRO A 288 -9.25 -6.11 -5.25
CA PRO A 288 -7.82 -6.22 -5.03
C PRO A 288 -7.06 -6.26 -6.35
N ASN A 289 -5.73 -6.13 -6.29
CA ASN A 289 -4.91 -6.44 -7.46
C ASN A 289 -4.97 -7.95 -7.74
N ILE A 290 -5.43 -8.31 -8.94
CA ILE A 290 -5.44 -9.69 -9.45
C ILE A 290 -4.31 -9.84 -10.47
N PHE A 291 -3.47 -10.86 -10.32
CA PHE A 291 -2.36 -11.17 -11.21
C PHE A 291 -2.47 -12.61 -11.72
N LEU A 292 -2.38 -12.82 -13.04
CA LEU A 292 -2.45 -14.14 -13.66
C LEU A 292 -1.03 -14.55 -14.10
N VAL A 293 -0.50 -15.64 -13.55
CA VAL A 293 0.93 -15.99 -13.65
C VAL A 293 1.19 -17.48 -13.93
N SER A 294 2.30 -17.76 -14.61
CA SER A 294 2.97 -19.07 -14.63
C SER A 294 4.13 -19.03 -13.62
N SER A 295 4.26 -20.03 -12.76
CA SER A 295 5.43 -20.16 -11.87
C SER A 295 6.64 -20.78 -12.57
N PHE A 296 6.45 -21.34 -13.77
CA PHE A 296 7.52 -21.86 -14.61
C PHE A 296 8.07 -20.78 -15.57
N ASP A 297 7.27 -19.75 -15.86
CA ASP A 297 7.64 -18.63 -16.75
C ASP A 297 7.55 -17.26 -16.04
N PRO A 298 8.35 -17.00 -14.98
CA PRO A 298 8.28 -15.76 -14.18
C PRO A 298 8.69 -14.47 -14.92
N LEU A 299 9.06 -14.56 -16.20
CA LEU A 299 9.31 -13.43 -17.09
C LEU A 299 8.08 -13.05 -17.94
N LEU A 300 7.03 -13.87 -17.94
CA LEU A 300 5.84 -13.70 -18.76
C LEU A 300 4.59 -13.32 -17.93
N HIS A 301 3.51 -12.98 -18.65
CA HIS A 301 2.20 -12.65 -18.07
C HIS A 301 2.28 -11.53 -17.02
N ASP A 302 1.50 -11.61 -15.95
CA ASP A 302 1.51 -10.58 -14.91
C ASP A 302 2.68 -10.72 -13.91
N PHE A 303 3.57 -11.72 -14.01
CA PHE A 303 4.62 -11.94 -13.00
C PHE A 303 5.56 -10.72 -12.86
N PRO A 304 6.04 -10.07 -13.95
CA PRO A 304 6.83 -8.84 -13.83
C PRO A 304 6.04 -7.67 -13.20
N LYS A 305 4.74 -7.57 -13.48
CA LYS A 305 3.83 -6.56 -12.91
C LYS A 305 3.55 -6.80 -11.42
N LEU A 306 3.46 -8.06 -11.01
CA LEU A 306 3.36 -8.48 -9.61
C LEU A 306 4.63 -8.12 -8.85
N ARG A 307 5.82 -8.45 -9.38
CA ARG A 307 7.10 -8.08 -8.75
C ARG A 307 7.23 -6.57 -8.56
N SER A 308 6.95 -5.76 -9.59
CA SER A 308 7.06 -4.29 -9.50
C SER A 308 6.00 -3.68 -8.57
N THR A 309 4.77 -4.21 -8.56
CA THR A 309 3.73 -3.81 -7.60
C THR A 309 4.14 -4.13 -6.17
N LEU A 310 4.68 -5.33 -5.94
CA LEU A 310 5.12 -5.77 -4.62
C LEU A 310 6.31 -4.95 -4.12
N HIS A 311 7.29 -4.61 -4.96
CA HIS A 311 8.40 -3.71 -4.59
C HIS A 311 7.92 -2.34 -4.13
N ARG A 312 6.98 -1.72 -4.86
CA ARG A 312 6.38 -0.44 -4.46
C ARG A 312 5.65 -0.59 -3.12
N ASP A 313 4.79 -1.60 -3.01
CA ASP A 313 3.92 -1.75 -1.86
C ASP A 313 4.70 -2.17 -0.57
N ILE A 314 5.81 -2.89 -0.68
CA ILE A 314 6.78 -3.11 0.42
C ILE A 314 7.38 -1.78 0.87
N SER A 315 7.76 -0.92 -0.07
CA SER A 315 8.33 0.39 0.21
C SER A 315 7.31 1.30 0.90
N ASP A 316 6.06 1.33 0.40
CA ASP A 316 4.94 2.02 1.03
C ASP A 316 4.74 1.55 2.48
N THR A 317 4.69 0.24 2.72
CA THR A 317 4.57 -0.34 4.07
C THR A 317 5.71 0.10 5.01
N ARG A 318 6.96 0.13 4.54
CA ARG A 318 8.11 0.58 5.34
C ARG A 318 8.04 2.07 5.67
N TYR A 319 7.67 2.91 4.72
CA TYR A 319 7.81 4.37 4.85
C TYR A 319 6.55 5.08 5.35
N PHE A 320 5.35 4.54 5.12
CA PHE A 320 4.08 5.21 5.44
C PHE A 320 3.97 5.64 6.90
N GLY A 321 4.12 4.71 7.85
CA GLY A 321 4.03 4.98 9.29
C GLY A 321 5.06 6.02 9.78
N PRO A 322 6.36 5.85 9.49
CA PRO A 322 7.37 6.86 9.79
C PRO A 322 7.06 8.23 9.19
N LEU A 323 6.72 8.31 7.90
CA LEU A 323 6.40 9.58 7.23
C LEU A 323 5.16 10.26 7.80
N GLU A 324 4.12 9.51 8.16
CA GLU A 324 2.93 10.06 8.80
C GLU A 324 3.25 10.63 10.18
N ASN A 325 4.05 9.93 10.98
CA ASN A 325 4.49 10.41 12.29
C ASN A 325 5.39 11.65 12.19
N LEU A 326 6.36 11.65 11.27
CA LEU A 326 7.15 12.84 10.93
C LEU A 326 6.21 14.00 10.53
N SER A 327 5.18 13.71 9.73
CA SER A 327 4.20 14.67 9.24
C SER A 327 3.37 15.29 10.36
N HIS A 328 2.89 14.48 11.30
CA HIS A 328 2.18 14.95 12.49
C HIS A 328 3.10 15.78 13.40
N THR A 329 4.32 15.30 13.65
CA THR A 329 5.30 15.93 14.55
C THR A 329 5.71 17.32 14.06
N TYR A 330 6.05 17.50 12.78
CA TYR A 330 6.40 18.83 12.27
C TYR A 330 5.21 19.78 12.29
N LYS A 331 3.99 19.31 11.96
CA LYS A 331 2.77 20.15 11.99
C LYS A 331 2.49 20.68 13.39
N LYS A 332 2.64 19.83 14.41
CA LYS A 332 2.54 20.20 15.84
C LYS A 332 3.58 21.27 16.19
N ALA A 333 4.87 21.01 15.96
CA ALA A 333 5.95 21.93 16.31
C ALA A 333 5.83 23.31 15.63
N ILE A 334 5.38 23.37 14.37
CA ILE A 334 5.09 24.64 13.68
C ILE A 334 3.92 25.38 14.33
N ASN A 335 2.85 24.67 14.70
CA ASN A 335 1.72 25.28 15.39
C ASN A 335 2.14 25.87 16.75
N ASP A 336 2.98 25.16 17.50
CA ASP A 336 3.52 25.63 18.80
C ASP A 336 4.43 26.86 18.63
N LYS A 337 5.26 26.90 17.57
CA LYS A 337 6.00 28.10 17.16
C LYS A 337 5.07 29.27 16.79
N VAL A 338 3.99 29.02 16.05
CA VAL A 338 2.99 30.05 15.71
C VAL A 338 2.29 30.58 16.97
N ILE A 339 1.93 29.70 17.92
CA ILE A 339 1.34 30.10 19.21
C ILE A 339 2.32 30.98 19.99
N THR A 340 3.58 30.58 20.08
CA THR A 340 4.65 31.34 20.77
C THR A 340 4.88 32.70 20.12
N CYS A 341 4.94 32.76 18.80
CA CYS A 341 5.09 34.01 18.05
C CYS A 341 3.85 34.92 18.19
N ARG A 342 2.63 34.35 18.16
CA ARG A 342 1.38 35.09 18.44
C ARG A 342 1.36 35.70 19.84
N LYS A 343 1.92 35.03 20.86
CA LYS A 343 2.11 35.60 22.22
C LYS A 343 3.05 36.81 22.19
N LYS A 344 4.22 36.69 21.55
CA LYS A 344 5.19 37.80 21.37
C LYS A 344 4.59 39.00 20.61
N ILE A 345 3.84 38.77 19.54
CA ILE A 345 3.11 39.83 18.81
C ILE A 345 2.04 40.48 19.71
N ALA A 346 1.39 39.71 20.61
CA ALA A 346 0.41 40.26 21.55
C ALA A 346 1.06 41.14 22.63
N SER A 347 2.22 40.74 23.17
CA SER A 347 3.02 41.51 24.15
C SER A 347 3.85 42.65 23.54
N LYS A 348 3.93 42.73 22.20
CA LYS A 348 4.80 43.66 21.43
C LYS A 348 6.30 43.38 21.55
N SER A 349 6.69 42.15 21.92
CA SER A 349 8.08 41.72 22.08
C SER A 349 8.73 41.36 20.73
N PHE A 350 8.76 42.32 19.81
CA PHE A 350 9.23 42.18 18.42
C PHE A 350 10.76 42.05 18.31
N ASP A 351 11.47 42.71 19.22
CA ASP A 351 12.90 42.55 19.51
C ASP A 351 13.30 41.08 19.68
N THR A 352 12.52 40.31 20.46
CA THR A 352 12.75 38.86 20.69
C THR A 352 12.49 37.98 19.46
N LEU A 353 12.16 38.58 18.30
CA LEU A 353 12.01 37.95 16.99
C LEU A 353 13.00 38.52 15.96
N GLY A 354 13.92 39.40 16.36
CA GLY A 354 14.84 40.10 15.45
C GLY A 354 14.19 41.23 14.64
N ILE A 355 12.99 41.70 15.04
CA ILE A 355 12.25 42.76 14.35
C ILE A 355 12.51 44.08 15.08
N TRP A 356 13.36 44.93 14.49
CA TRP A 356 13.74 46.24 15.04
C TRP A 356 12.69 47.31 14.75
N ASN A 357 12.14 47.32 13.53
CA ASN A 357 11.05 48.18 13.11
C ASN A 357 9.80 47.34 12.79
N ALA A 358 8.85 47.32 13.73
CA ALA A 358 7.60 46.58 13.55
C ALA A 358 6.65 47.17 12.48
N ASP A 359 6.89 48.40 12.00
CA ASP A 359 6.15 48.95 10.86
C ASP A 359 6.82 48.63 9.50
N ASP A 360 8.08 48.15 9.52
CA ASP A 360 8.74 47.58 8.36
C ASP A 360 8.28 46.13 8.16
N LEU A 361 7.34 45.97 7.21
CA LEU A 361 6.75 44.68 6.87
C LEU A 361 7.72 43.77 6.09
N GLU A 362 8.74 44.32 5.45
CA GLU A 362 9.75 43.55 4.70
C GLU A 362 10.80 42.99 5.66
N GLN A 363 11.35 43.80 6.56
CA GLN A 363 12.17 43.32 7.68
C GLN A 363 11.41 42.31 8.54
N SER A 364 10.12 42.57 8.83
CA SER A 364 9.28 41.63 9.57
C SER A 364 9.10 40.29 8.84
N LEU A 365 8.92 40.32 7.52
CA LEU A 365 8.80 39.12 6.69
C LEU A 365 10.10 38.31 6.68
N MET A 366 11.25 38.97 6.49
CA MET A 366 12.58 38.34 6.56
C MET A 366 12.83 37.69 7.92
N ALA A 367 12.53 38.40 9.01
CA ALA A 367 12.66 37.88 10.38
C ALA A 367 11.78 36.65 10.63
N TYR A 368 10.54 36.63 10.13
CA TYR A 368 9.70 35.43 10.20
C TYR A 368 10.25 34.29 9.34
N ARG A 369 10.70 34.53 8.11
CA ARG A 369 11.32 33.50 7.26
C ARG A 369 12.51 32.84 7.96
N LEU A 370 13.40 33.64 8.55
CA LEU A 370 14.55 33.18 9.33
C LEU A 370 14.12 32.37 10.57
N PHE A 371 13.13 32.83 11.33
CA PHE A 371 12.63 32.14 12.53
C PHE A 371 12.02 30.75 12.25
N PHE A 372 11.53 30.53 11.04
CA PHE A 372 11.02 29.23 10.57
C PHE A 372 12.03 28.44 9.71
N GLY A 373 13.22 28.99 9.41
CA GLY A 373 14.24 28.34 8.58
C GLY A 373 13.86 28.25 7.09
N ILE A 374 13.10 29.23 6.58
CA ILE A 374 12.70 29.35 5.16
C ILE A 374 13.18 30.66 4.52
N ASP A 375 14.22 31.27 5.09
CA ASP A 375 15.06 32.25 4.43
C ASP A 375 15.86 31.61 3.27
N ASP A 376 16.46 32.43 2.40
CA ASP A 376 17.12 31.93 1.19
C ASP A 376 18.42 31.14 1.48
N GLU A 377 19.09 31.35 2.61
CA GLU A 377 20.28 30.58 2.99
C GLU A 377 19.88 29.19 3.49
N SER A 378 18.94 29.10 4.43
CA SER A 378 18.39 27.84 4.93
C SER A 378 17.81 26.97 3.80
N LEU A 379 17.09 27.58 2.85
CA LEU A 379 16.54 26.87 1.69
C LEU A 379 17.62 26.39 0.71
N CYS A 380 18.71 27.16 0.55
CA CYS A 380 19.85 26.73 -0.27
C CYS A 380 20.50 25.48 0.32
N GLN A 381 20.77 25.47 1.64
CA GLN A 381 21.34 24.31 2.35
C GLN A 381 20.43 23.07 2.25
N VAL A 382 19.11 23.26 2.39
CA VAL A 382 18.11 22.18 2.22
C VAL A 382 18.12 21.63 0.80
N ALA A 383 18.09 22.50 -0.21
CA ALA A 383 18.08 22.10 -1.61
C ALA A 383 19.36 21.33 -2.00
N GLN A 384 20.52 21.80 -1.55
CA GLN A 384 21.81 21.12 -1.70
C GLN A 384 21.79 19.74 -1.03
N SER A 385 21.32 19.63 0.22
CA SER A 385 21.22 18.35 0.92
C SER A 385 20.27 17.39 0.21
N MET A 386 19.16 17.87 -0.35
CA MET A 386 18.18 17.05 -1.07
C MET A 386 18.56 16.73 -2.53
N GLY A 387 19.63 17.33 -3.07
CA GLY A 387 19.99 17.20 -4.48
C GLY A 387 18.93 17.78 -5.43
N LYS A 388 18.24 18.84 -5.01
CA LYS A 388 17.13 19.50 -5.74
C LYS A 388 17.46 20.96 -6.06
N SER A 389 16.67 21.57 -6.94
CA SER A 389 16.76 23.01 -7.18
C SER A 389 16.18 23.81 -6.01
N ILE A 390 16.74 24.99 -5.71
CA ILE A 390 16.12 25.91 -4.73
C ILE A 390 14.79 26.45 -5.27
N GLU A 391 14.67 26.57 -6.59
CA GLU A 391 13.48 27.00 -7.33
C GLU A 391 12.25 26.14 -7.02
N GLU A 392 12.40 24.82 -6.91
CA GLU A 392 11.32 23.89 -6.54
C GLU A 392 10.69 24.24 -5.18
N TYR A 393 11.50 24.38 -4.13
CA TYR A 393 11.01 24.74 -2.80
C TYR A 393 10.48 26.17 -2.78
N ARG A 394 11.23 27.09 -3.40
CA ARG A 394 10.85 28.50 -3.46
C ARG A 394 9.51 28.64 -4.17
N ALA A 395 9.18 27.85 -5.20
CA ALA A 395 7.93 27.93 -5.98
C ALA A 395 6.66 27.66 -5.17
N LEU A 396 6.78 26.93 -4.05
CA LEU A 396 5.67 26.68 -3.12
C LEU A 396 5.34 27.91 -2.25
N MET A 397 6.29 28.83 -2.09
CA MET A 397 6.18 29.93 -1.13
C MET A 397 5.39 31.13 -1.67
N LYS A 398 4.44 31.63 -0.88
CA LYS A 398 3.86 32.97 -1.05
C LYS A 398 4.66 34.06 -0.34
N SER A 399 5.43 33.69 0.67
CA SER A 399 6.26 34.55 1.52
C SER A 399 7.61 34.95 0.92
N ARG A 400 7.91 34.58 -0.34
CA ARG A 400 9.15 34.93 -1.07
C ARG A 400 9.57 36.39 -0.86
N ASP A 401 8.62 37.28 -1.12
CA ASP A 401 8.75 38.73 -1.11
C ASP A 401 7.39 39.39 -0.81
N LEU A 402 7.41 40.64 -0.34
CA LEU A 402 6.20 41.34 0.09
C LEU A 402 5.22 41.62 -1.07
N ASN A 403 5.69 41.74 -2.31
CA ASN A 403 4.83 41.94 -3.47
C ASN A 403 4.08 40.65 -3.84
N THR A 404 4.73 39.49 -3.73
CA THR A 404 4.11 38.18 -3.91
C THR A 404 3.12 37.88 -2.79
N VAL A 405 3.39 38.26 -1.54
CA VAL A 405 2.38 38.24 -0.46
C VAL A 405 1.17 39.12 -0.82
N ARG A 406 1.42 40.36 -1.27
CA ARG A 406 0.36 41.33 -1.63
C ARG A 406 -0.48 40.88 -2.83
N ARG A 407 0.08 40.14 -3.79
CA ARG A 407 -0.66 39.53 -4.91
C ARG A 407 -1.38 38.25 -4.49
N GLY A 408 -0.75 37.44 -3.65
CA GLY A 408 -1.20 36.08 -3.30
C GLY A 408 -2.16 35.96 -2.11
N ASP A 409 -2.36 37.04 -1.34
CA ASP A 409 -3.31 37.12 -0.22
C ASP A 409 -4.19 38.38 -0.29
N TRP A 410 -5.42 38.23 -0.78
CA TRP A 410 -6.39 39.32 -0.91
C TRP A 410 -6.63 40.10 0.40
N PRO A 411 -6.84 39.47 1.57
CA PRO A 411 -7.00 40.19 2.83
C PRO A 411 -5.80 41.10 3.15
N PHE A 412 -4.56 40.59 3.03
CA PHE A 412 -3.36 41.39 3.26
C PHE A 412 -3.23 42.51 2.22
N SER A 413 -3.61 42.27 0.97
CA SER A 413 -3.62 43.29 -0.10
C SER A 413 -4.56 44.44 0.19
N CYS A 414 -5.81 44.12 0.58
CA CYS A 414 -6.83 45.08 0.96
C CYS A 414 -6.38 45.94 2.16
N MET A 415 -5.82 45.32 3.20
CA MET A 415 -5.34 46.01 4.41
C MET A 415 -4.07 46.85 4.20
N ASN A 416 -3.43 46.74 3.03
CA ASN A 416 -2.28 47.54 2.61
C ASN A 416 -2.58 48.39 1.36
N CYS A 417 -3.86 48.62 1.04
CA CYS A 417 -4.24 49.56 -0.01
C CYS A 417 -4.13 51.02 0.48
N ASN A 418 -4.00 51.96 -0.47
CA ASN A 418 -3.82 53.37 -0.16
C ASN A 418 -5.02 53.93 0.62
N VAL A 419 -6.24 53.49 0.29
CA VAL A 419 -7.48 53.94 0.96
C VAL A 419 -7.48 53.56 2.45
N VAL A 420 -7.21 52.29 2.78
CA VAL A 420 -7.12 51.83 4.18
C VAL A 420 -5.96 52.53 4.90
N SER A 421 -4.84 52.77 4.22
CA SER A 421 -3.68 53.46 4.80
C SER A 421 -4.00 54.91 5.14
N CYS A 422 -4.68 55.65 4.25
CA CYS A 422 -5.17 57.00 4.50
C CYS A 422 -6.21 57.04 5.64
N LEU A 423 -7.17 56.12 5.65
CA LEU A 423 -8.15 56.00 6.74
C LEU A 423 -7.47 55.77 8.10
N CYS A 424 -6.47 54.90 8.16
CA CYS A 424 -5.72 54.65 9.40
C CYS A 424 -4.85 55.85 9.83
N LEU A 425 -4.34 56.67 8.89
CA LEU A 425 -3.66 57.93 9.21
C LEU A 425 -4.64 58.96 9.80
N ILE A 426 -5.83 59.11 9.22
CA ILE A 426 -6.89 60.02 9.74
C ILE A 426 -7.33 59.59 11.15
N LEU A 427 -7.58 58.29 11.35
CA LEU A 427 -7.96 57.74 12.66
C LEU A 427 -6.85 57.89 13.71
N ARG A 428 -5.57 57.92 13.30
CA ARG A 428 -4.41 58.14 14.19
C ARG A 428 -4.42 59.53 14.85
N CYS A 429 -5.07 60.52 14.23
CA CYS A 429 -5.22 61.87 14.78
C CYS A 429 -6.25 61.98 15.92
N ILE A 430 -7.07 60.95 16.16
CA ILE A 430 -8.07 60.96 17.22
C ILE A 430 -7.41 60.57 18.56
N PRO A 431 -7.47 61.42 19.61
CA PRO A 431 -6.91 61.10 20.92
C PRO A 431 -7.45 59.78 21.49
N LEU A 432 -6.56 58.99 22.10
CA LEU A 432 -6.79 57.65 22.68
C LEU A 432 -7.19 56.55 21.67
N LEU A 433 -8.15 56.81 20.78
CA LEU A 433 -8.64 55.87 19.77
C LEU A 433 -7.58 55.54 18.68
N GLY A 434 -6.84 56.56 18.21
CA GLY A 434 -5.88 56.39 17.13
C GLY A 434 -4.74 55.41 17.44
N GLY A 435 -4.22 55.46 18.67
CA GLY A 435 -3.19 54.52 19.14
C GLY A 435 -3.71 53.08 19.25
N PHE A 436 -4.98 52.88 19.63
CA PHE A 436 -5.60 51.57 19.71
C PHE A 436 -5.82 50.95 18.32
N VAL A 437 -6.36 51.71 17.37
CA VAL A 437 -6.59 51.28 15.98
C VAL A 437 -5.27 50.92 15.30
N PHE A 438 -4.27 51.80 15.38
CA PHE A 438 -2.96 51.59 14.77
C PHE A 438 -2.24 50.34 15.32
N ASN A 439 -2.25 50.15 16.64
CA ASN A 439 -1.68 48.96 17.29
C ASN A 439 -2.43 47.67 16.92
N SER A 440 -3.75 47.72 16.77
CA SER A 440 -4.58 46.58 16.36
C SER A 440 -4.30 46.19 14.91
N LEU A 441 -4.17 47.17 14.01
CA LEU A 441 -3.79 46.97 12.61
C LEU A 441 -2.40 46.34 12.49
N ARG A 442 -1.40 46.87 13.21
CA ARG A 442 -0.03 46.32 13.24
C ARG A 442 -0.06 44.84 13.67
N LYS A 443 -0.72 44.53 14.79
CA LYS A 443 -0.89 43.14 15.28
C LYS A 443 -1.56 42.23 14.24
N TRP A 444 -2.57 42.74 13.52
CA TRP A 444 -3.23 42.00 12.45
C TRP A 444 -2.27 41.69 11.29
N LYS A 445 -1.51 42.70 10.80
CA LYS A 445 -0.54 42.52 9.70
C LYS A 445 0.52 41.48 10.04
N HIS A 446 1.13 41.56 11.23
CA HIS A 446 2.11 40.55 11.67
C HIS A 446 1.51 39.15 11.81
N ARG A 447 0.29 39.01 12.38
CA ARG A 447 -0.39 37.72 12.46
C ARG A 447 -0.62 37.11 11.08
N ARG A 448 -0.98 37.93 10.08
CA ARG A 448 -1.18 37.48 8.70
C ARG A 448 0.12 37.05 8.03
N LEU A 449 1.20 37.81 8.17
CA LEU A 449 2.53 37.41 7.67
C LEU A 449 3.01 36.10 8.32
N LEU A 450 2.87 35.97 9.64
CA LEU A 450 3.19 34.76 10.39
C LEU A 450 2.39 33.53 9.89
N GLU A 451 1.10 33.70 9.62
CA GLU A 451 0.24 32.62 9.09
C GLU A 451 0.67 32.17 7.68
N ILE A 452 1.10 33.10 6.83
CA ILE A 452 1.57 32.80 5.47
C ILE A 452 2.91 32.08 5.54
N VAL A 453 3.89 32.59 6.29
CA VAL A 453 5.19 31.94 6.51
C VAL A 453 5.03 30.54 7.11
N ALA A 454 4.17 30.38 8.12
CA ALA A 454 3.93 29.08 8.75
C ALA A 454 3.16 28.10 7.85
N LYS A 455 2.38 28.58 6.87
CA LYS A 455 1.81 27.73 5.83
C LYS A 455 2.90 27.27 4.86
N ASP A 456 3.67 28.20 4.31
CA ASP A 456 4.75 27.89 3.38
C ASP A 456 5.76 26.90 3.99
N THR A 457 6.08 27.07 5.29
CA THR A 457 6.93 26.13 6.04
C THR A 457 6.37 24.70 6.04
N LYS A 458 5.04 24.52 6.20
CA LYS A 458 4.37 23.21 6.14
C LYS A 458 4.40 22.62 4.73
N ASP A 459 4.21 23.46 3.71
CA ASP A 459 4.21 23.04 2.31
C ASP A 459 5.62 22.63 1.84
N ILE A 460 6.67 23.36 2.28
CA ILE A 460 8.08 22.99 2.09
C ILE A 460 8.41 21.67 2.81
N LEU A 461 8.04 21.51 4.08
CA LEU A 461 8.29 20.26 4.82
C LEU A 461 7.56 19.06 4.22
N LYS A 462 6.34 19.26 3.69
CA LYS A 462 5.65 18.22 2.92
C LYS A 462 6.45 17.83 1.67
N LYS A 463 6.99 18.79 0.90
CA LYS A 463 7.84 18.53 -0.27
C LYS A 463 9.14 17.79 0.11
N ILE A 464 9.81 18.18 1.20
CA ILE A 464 11.00 17.48 1.73
C ILE A 464 10.69 16.02 2.04
N LEU A 465 9.58 15.73 2.73
CA LEU A 465 9.18 14.35 3.03
C LEU A 465 8.93 13.53 1.76
N THR A 466 8.26 14.12 0.75
CA THR A 466 8.01 13.44 -0.54
C THR A 466 9.31 13.24 -1.35
N ASP A 467 10.20 14.22 -1.37
CA ASP A 467 11.49 14.15 -2.08
C ASP A 467 12.47 13.16 -1.46
N SER A 468 12.22 12.70 -0.23
CA SER A 468 13.09 11.78 0.50
C SER A 468 12.81 10.29 0.23
N ILE A 469 11.78 9.96 -0.57
CA ILE A 469 11.32 8.59 -0.87
C ILE A 469 11.87 8.10 -2.24
N ILE A 470 12.98 8.68 -2.70
CA ILE A 470 13.57 8.44 -4.03
C ILE A 470 14.61 7.32 -3.97
#